data_AF-A0A937YXF0-F1
#
_entry.id   AF-A0A937YXF0-F1
#
_cell.length_a   1.000
_cell.length_b   1.000
_cell.length_c   1.000
_cell.angle_alpha   90.00
_cell.angle_beta   90.00
_cell.angle_gamma   90.00
#
_symmetry.space_group_name_H-M   'P 1'
#
loop_
_entity.id
_entity.type
_entity.pdbx_description
1 polymer ?
#
loop_
_entity_poly.entity_id
_entity_poly.type
_entity_poly.pdbx_seq_one_letter_code
_entity_poly.pdbx_strand_id
1 'polypeptide(L)'
;RAQRRTSVHPPRRRAEDGFPGWTKHEQDPKTSSGGSSMEAAPSRTAWFTEAKFGMFIHWGLYAQAAGLWQGRRYFGIGEWLMHRAQVPVAEYETLAAQFNPRGFEAREWVAIAKAAGMKYIVITAKHHDGFAMFHSQASPYNIVEATPFGRDPLRELADACAEAGLRLGFYYSQWQDWHEPGGAGNAWEFPNSAEHFAEYFETKCKPQVGELLTNYGPIGLIWFDTPGAMTREQSLELVDLVRSRQPDCLVSSRVGNDVGDFLDLGDHELPAEVIEGPWEALFTHNDSWGYVQFDQNWRSTRELLGILLRVNGKGGNFLLNVGPTGEGRLPEASVRALQRIGSWVHANQEAIYGSTPSPFPELAWGECTAKPGALYLHVLTPPDDRILRVPGLASGVREARLMDAGTELPFAWEGDDLLITLPEPSRGSLASTVRVSCEGELDVDPTRTLMPGLANTLAPAEANVCGQTRRGKHSWMEEFGDWKHLRTLEGWQEPCDAAEWTFRTVAPTEVRVTLTYSRSGPAGRVGEMCVADEVLWIEAQNTGTEPRHRFSHTVGVLRLNGPGVHILHLAPTEPGDELFRLDAVTLEPFA
;
A
#
# COMPACT_ATOMS: atom_id res chain seq x y z
N ARG A 1 -5.53 -18.32 64.19
CA ARG A 1 -4.51 -19.29 63.73
C ARG A 1 -4.92 -19.77 62.34
N ALA A 2 -4.07 -19.49 61.37
CA ALA A 2 -4.25 -19.76 59.95
C ALA A 2 -4.22 -21.26 59.62
N GLN A 3 -4.84 -21.64 58.50
CA GLN A 3 -4.10 -22.29 57.41
C GLN A 3 -4.93 -22.28 56.11
N ARG A 4 -4.44 -21.46 55.17
CA ARG A 4 -4.79 -21.44 53.75
C ARG A 4 -4.06 -22.61 53.06
N ARG A 5 -4.72 -23.29 52.12
CA ARG A 5 -4.05 -24.14 51.13
C ARG A 5 -3.60 -23.27 49.95
N THR A 6 -2.30 -23.24 49.72
CA THR A 6 -1.64 -22.62 48.56
C THR A 6 -1.37 -23.70 47.51
N SER A 7 -1.94 -23.55 46.31
CA SER A 7 -1.49 -24.25 45.11
C SER A 7 -0.42 -23.42 44.42
N VAL A 8 0.77 -23.99 44.27
CA VAL A 8 1.91 -23.38 43.57
C VAL A 8 1.82 -23.76 42.09
N HIS A 9 1.69 -22.76 41.21
CA HIS A 9 1.98 -22.89 39.78
C HIS A 9 3.42 -22.46 39.52
N PRO A 10 4.17 -23.13 38.62
CA PRO A 10 5.52 -22.71 38.25
C PRO A 10 5.48 -21.43 37.38
N PRO A 11 6.56 -20.61 37.40
CA PRO A 11 6.57 -19.33 36.72
C PRO A 11 6.63 -19.51 35.20
N ARG A 12 5.69 -18.85 34.50
CA ARG A 12 5.80 -18.60 33.06
C ARG A 12 6.99 -17.66 32.84
N ARG A 13 8.03 -18.15 32.16
CA ARG A 13 9.09 -17.30 31.61
C ARG A 13 8.45 -16.41 30.54
N ARG A 14 8.59 -15.09 30.70
CA ARG A 14 8.30 -14.12 29.65
C ARG A 14 9.33 -14.31 28.54
N ALA A 15 8.86 -14.51 27.31
CA ALA A 15 9.65 -14.26 26.11
C ALA A 15 9.61 -12.75 25.88
N GLU A 16 10.56 -12.03 26.48
CA GLU A 16 10.91 -10.66 26.14
C GLU A 16 12.16 -10.75 25.26
N ASP A 17 11.98 -10.93 23.96
CA ASP A 17 12.99 -10.63 22.94
C ASP A 17 12.26 -9.81 21.87
N GLY A 18 12.18 -8.51 22.12
CA GLY A 18 11.65 -7.53 21.18
C GLY A 18 12.62 -7.31 20.04
N PHE A 19 12.09 -7.31 18.81
CA PHE A 19 12.81 -6.87 17.62
C PHE A 19 13.36 -5.44 17.82
N PRO A 20 14.63 -5.14 17.51
CA PRO A 20 15.13 -3.78 17.54
C PRO A 20 14.40 -2.97 16.45
N GLY A 21 13.73 -1.90 16.91
CA GLY A 21 12.95 -1.00 16.09
C GLY A 21 13.79 -0.29 15.05
N TRP A 22 13.32 -0.35 13.80
CA TRP A 22 13.76 0.52 12.72
C TRP A 22 13.05 1.86 12.87
N THR A 23 13.71 2.85 13.45
CA THR A 23 13.27 4.26 13.36
C THR A 23 13.75 4.83 12.03
N LYS A 24 12.85 4.92 11.06
CA LYS A 24 13.04 5.66 9.81
C LYS A 24 13.03 7.16 10.16
N HIS A 25 14.19 7.81 10.13
CA HIS A 25 14.24 9.26 10.08
C HIS A 25 14.01 9.69 8.63
N GLU A 26 12.79 10.12 8.30
CA GLU A 26 12.50 10.86 7.07
C GLU A 26 12.58 12.36 7.36
N GLN A 27 13.40 13.06 6.59
CA GLN A 27 13.37 14.52 6.47
C GLN A 27 12.41 14.91 5.36
N ASP A 28 11.65 15.99 5.58
CA ASP A 28 10.68 16.56 4.67
C ASP A 28 11.23 16.75 3.24
N PRO A 29 10.47 16.37 2.19
CA PRO A 29 10.83 16.71 0.82
C PRO A 29 10.70 18.22 0.62
N LYS A 30 11.83 18.90 0.42
CA LYS A 30 11.85 20.32 0.04
C LYS A 30 11.29 20.48 -1.37
N THR A 31 10.19 21.21 -1.47
CA THR A 31 9.68 21.82 -2.71
C THR A 31 10.73 22.75 -3.31
N SER A 32 11.22 22.46 -4.52
CA SER A 32 11.95 23.46 -5.32
C SER A 32 11.34 23.57 -6.72
N SER A 33 10.62 24.68 -6.93
CA SER A 33 10.16 25.14 -8.24
C SER A 33 11.33 25.72 -9.04
N GLY A 34 11.60 25.18 -10.23
CA GLY A 34 12.59 25.74 -11.15
C GLY A 34 12.49 25.09 -12.53
N GLY A 35 11.75 25.73 -13.44
CA GLY A 35 11.58 25.29 -14.82
C GLY A 35 12.85 25.45 -15.66
N SER A 36 13.12 24.45 -16.50
CA SER A 36 13.94 24.58 -17.71
C SER A 36 13.48 23.54 -18.72
N SER A 37 12.93 24.04 -19.83
CA SER A 37 12.51 23.26 -20.99
C SER A 37 13.72 22.87 -21.84
N MET A 38 14.18 21.64 -21.69
CA MET A 38 14.82 20.84 -22.74
C MET A 38 13.89 19.65 -22.97
N GLU A 39 13.61 19.28 -24.23
CA GLU A 39 12.92 18.03 -24.55
C GLU A 39 13.68 16.86 -23.89
N ALA A 40 13.17 16.42 -22.74
CA ALA A 40 13.78 15.37 -21.94
C ALA A 40 13.64 14.05 -22.71
N ALA A 41 14.74 13.31 -22.83
CA ALA A 41 14.64 11.89 -23.17
C ALA A 41 13.58 11.24 -22.25
N PRO A 42 12.70 10.37 -22.77
CA PRO A 42 11.67 9.76 -21.94
C PRO A 42 12.32 9.10 -20.73
N SER A 43 11.86 9.48 -19.54
CA SER A 43 12.36 8.91 -18.28
C SER A 43 12.27 7.40 -18.33
N ARG A 44 13.30 6.68 -17.86
CA ARG A 44 13.30 5.21 -17.75
C ARG A 44 12.07 4.66 -17.00
N THR A 45 11.49 5.47 -16.13
CA THR A 45 10.28 5.16 -15.35
C THR A 45 8.97 5.37 -16.12
N ALA A 46 9.00 5.82 -17.38
CA ALA A 46 7.80 6.10 -18.17
C ALA A 46 6.88 4.88 -18.29
N TRP A 47 7.43 3.70 -18.66
CA TRP A 47 6.62 2.48 -18.74
C TRP A 47 5.98 2.12 -17.40
N PHE A 48 6.70 2.38 -16.30
CA PHE A 48 6.27 2.05 -14.94
C PHE A 48 5.12 2.96 -14.52
N THR A 49 5.26 4.27 -14.70
CA THR A 49 4.19 5.24 -14.40
C THR A 49 2.95 5.08 -15.29
N GLU A 50 3.12 4.53 -16.50
CA GLU A 50 2.00 4.17 -17.39
C GLU A 50 1.29 2.88 -16.97
N ALA A 51 2.03 1.93 -16.39
CA ALA A 51 1.57 0.57 -16.10
C ALA A 51 0.46 0.49 -15.05
N LYS A 52 0.54 1.28 -13.97
CA LYS A 52 -0.45 1.45 -12.89
C LYS A 52 -0.90 0.22 -12.08
N PHE A 53 -0.83 -0.98 -12.64
CA PHE A 53 -1.33 -2.20 -12.02
C PHE A 53 -0.46 -3.42 -12.38
N GLY A 54 0.03 -4.12 -11.36
CA GLY A 54 0.92 -5.28 -11.49
C GLY A 54 0.53 -6.45 -10.58
N MET A 55 1.06 -7.63 -10.90
CA MET A 55 0.95 -8.84 -10.07
C MET A 55 2.24 -9.06 -9.28
N PHE A 56 2.12 -9.29 -7.98
CA PHE A 56 3.19 -9.87 -7.18
C PHE A 56 2.95 -11.37 -7.02
N ILE A 57 4.01 -12.18 -7.06
CA ILE A 57 3.95 -13.61 -6.83
C ILE A 57 5.00 -13.99 -5.78
N HIS A 58 4.54 -14.48 -4.63
CA HIS A 58 5.39 -15.11 -3.61
C HIS A 58 5.24 -16.62 -3.67
N TRP A 59 6.25 -17.27 -4.25
CA TRP A 59 6.29 -18.71 -4.41
C TRP A 59 7.68 -19.27 -4.11
N GLY A 60 7.72 -20.35 -3.32
CA GLY A 60 8.94 -20.98 -2.83
C GLY A 60 8.60 -22.19 -1.96
N LEU A 61 9.58 -22.74 -1.25
CA LEU A 61 9.39 -23.93 -0.40
C LEU A 61 8.36 -23.71 0.71
N TYR A 62 8.22 -22.47 1.20
CA TYR A 62 7.17 -22.12 2.15
C TYR A 62 5.75 -22.41 1.64
N ALA A 63 5.52 -22.40 0.33
CA ALA A 63 4.23 -22.77 -0.25
C ALA A 63 3.95 -24.29 -0.13
N GLN A 64 5.00 -25.13 -0.09
CA GLN A 64 4.90 -26.56 0.22
C GLN A 64 4.57 -26.79 1.69
N ALA A 65 5.16 -26.02 2.59
CA ALA A 65 4.85 -26.07 4.02
C ALA A 65 3.42 -25.54 4.30
N ALA A 66 2.95 -24.57 3.51
CA ALA A 66 1.59 -24.02 3.56
C ALA A 66 1.15 -23.55 4.97
N GLY A 67 2.07 -22.95 5.73
CA GLY A 67 1.85 -22.52 7.12
C GLY A 67 1.85 -23.65 8.16
N LEU A 68 2.25 -24.87 7.79
CA LEU A 68 2.42 -26.00 8.72
C LEU A 68 3.88 -26.40 8.88
N TRP A 69 4.31 -26.57 10.13
CA TRP A 69 5.58 -27.23 10.45
C TRP A 69 5.39 -28.20 11.61
N GLN A 70 5.76 -29.47 11.40
CA GLN A 70 5.70 -30.54 12.41
C GLN A 70 4.36 -30.59 13.18
N GLY A 71 3.23 -30.46 12.45
CA GLY A 71 1.88 -30.51 13.02
C GLY A 71 1.40 -29.21 13.70
N ARG A 72 2.22 -28.15 13.71
CA ARG A 72 1.85 -26.82 14.24
C ARG A 72 1.46 -25.88 13.11
N ARG A 73 0.48 -25.01 13.37
CA ARG A 73 0.04 -23.94 12.48
C ARG A 73 0.77 -22.64 12.79
N TYR A 74 1.27 -21.98 11.76
CA TYR A 74 1.86 -20.66 11.79
C TYR A 74 0.97 -19.72 10.95
N PHE A 75 0.19 -18.88 11.62
CA PHE A 75 -0.73 -17.90 11.00
C PHE A 75 -0.03 -16.59 10.65
N GLY A 76 -0.57 -15.85 9.67
CA GLY A 76 0.06 -14.66 9.10
C GLY A 76 1.00 -15.00 7.95
N ILE A 77 2.02 -14.18 7.72
CA ILE A 77 2.92 -14.34 6.57
C ILE A 77 3.68 -15.68 6.59
N GLY A 78 3.34 -16.54 5.62
CA GLY A 78 3.74 -17.95 5.57
C GLY A 78 5.18 -18.18 5.11
N GLU A 79 5.72 -17.25 4.32
CA GLU A 79 7.10 -17.27 3.83
C GLU A 79 8.15 -17.02 4.92
N TRP A 80 7.71 -16.59 6.11
CA TRP A 80 8.53 -16.47 7.32
C TRP A 80 8.50 -17.70 8.23
N LEU A 81 7.88 -18.80 7.80
CA LEU A 81 7.74 -20.01 8.61
C LEU A 81 9.08 -20.55 9.12
N MET A 82 10.11 -20.60 8.27
CA MET A 82 11.45 -21.08 8.65
C MET A 82 12.00 -20.29 9.85
N HIS A 83 11.95 -18.96 9.78
CA HIS A 83 12.41 -18.07 10.84
C HIS A 83 11.57 -18.21 12.12
N ARG A 84 10.24 -18.20 12.00
CA ARG A 84 9.35 -18.25 13.17
C ARG A 84 9.42 -19.57 13.93
N ALA A 85 9.59 -20.66 13.21
CA ALA A 85 9.75 -21.98 13.79
C ALA A 85 11.21 -22.28 14.17
N GLN A 86 12.15 -21.36 13.84
CA GLN A 86 13.60 -21.56 13.98
C GLN A 86 14.03 -22.92 13.42
N VAL A 87 13.56 -23.22 12.21
CA VAL A 87 13.81 -24.51 11.56
C VAL A 87 15.29 -24.58 11.20
N PRO A 88 16.02 -25.64 11.60
CA PRO A 88 17.39 -25.85 11.15
C PRO A 88 17.44 -25.99 9.62
N VAL A 89 18.48 -25.47 8.98
CA VAL A 89 18.64 -25.48 7.51
C VAL A 89 18.46 -26.89 6.96
N ALA A 90 19.18 -27.87 7.51
CA ALA A 90 19.11 -29.26 7.06
C ALA A 90 17.70 -29.88 7.17
N GLU A 91 16.86 -29.42 8.11
CA GLU A 91 15.47 -29.87 8.19
C GLU A 91 14.59 -29.18 7.14
N TYR A 92 14.78 -27.88 6.91
CA TYR A 92 14.01 -27.12 5.93
C TYR A 92 14.32 -27.57 4.49
N GLU A 93 15.57 -27.94 4.21
CA GLU A 93 16.00 -28.51 2.91
C GLU A 93 15.21 -29.76 2.51
N THR A 94 14.65 -30.51 3.47
CA THR A 94 13.82 -31.68 3.17
C THR A 94 12.51 -31.35 2.43
N LEU A 95 12.07 -30.08 2.46
CA LEU A 95 10.98 -29.58 1.62
C LEU A 95 11.35 -29.61 0.14
N ALA A 96 12.59 -29.24 -0.21
CA ALA A 96 13.05 -29.20 -1.61
C ALA A 96 12.96 -30.59 -2.25
N ALA A 97 13.37 -31.63 -1.52
CA ALA A 97 13.29 -33.02 -1.97
C ALA A 97 11.85 -33.50 -2.29
N GLN A 98 10.83 -32.83 -1.74
CA GLN A 98 9.41 -33.14 -1.94
C GLN A 98 8.71 -32.15 -2.88
N PHE A 99 9.36 -31.04 -3.22
CA PHE A 99 8.75 -29.97 -3.99
C PHE A 99 8.64 -30.35 -5.46
N ASN A 100 7.43 -30.66 -5.92
CA ASN A 100 7.14 -31.06 -7.29
C ASN A 100 5.84 -30.42 -7.79
N PRO A 101 5.85 -29.13 -8.17
CA PRO A 101 4.63 -28.41 -8.52
C PRO A 101 4.06 -28.83 -9.87
N ARG A 102 3.29 -29.92 -9.87
CA ARG A 102 2.74 -30.53 -11.10
C ARG A 102 1.61 -29.71 -11.73
N GLY A 103 1.05 -28.78 -10.98
CA GLY A 103 0.05 -27.84 -11.46
C GLY A 103 0.61 -26.51 -11.95
N PHE A 104 1.94 -26.31 -11.96
CA PHE A 104 2.55 -25.08 -12.47
C PHE A 104 2.50 -25.00 -14.00
N GLU A 105 1.91 -23.91 -14.49
CA GLU A 105 1.86 -23.54 -15.90
C GLU A 105 2.08 -22.02 -16.04
N ALA A 106 3.28 -21.60 -16.48
CA ALA A 106 3.64 -20.19 -16.61
C ALA A 106 2.66 -19.39 -17.49
N ARG A 107 2.20 -20.00 -18.60
CA ARG A 107 1.22 -19.37 -19.50
C ARG A 107 -0.13 -19.15 -18.85
N GLU A 108 -0.55 -20.02 -17.92
CA GLU A 108 -1.80 -19.83 -17.16
C GLU A 108 -1.70 -18.60 -16.26
N TRP A 109 -0.60 -18.47 -15.51
CA TRP A 109 -0.39 -17.33 -14.62
C TRP A 109 -0.36 -16.01 -15.39
N VAL A 110 0.39 -15.96 -16.49
CA VAL A 110 0.47 -14.80 -17.38
C VAL A 110 -0.88 -14.47 -18.02
N ALA A 111 -1.64 -15.47 -18.45
CA ALA A 111 -2.97 -15.25 -19.00
C ALA A 111 -3.93 -14.66 -17.96
N ILE A 112 -3.87 -15.11 -16.70
CA ILE A 112 -4.68 -14.58 -15.61
C ILE A 112 -4.29 -13.13 -15.31
N ALA A 113 -3.00 -12.82 -15.20
CA ALA A 113 -2.51 -11.45 -14.99
C ALA A 113 -2.95 -10.51 -16.12
N LYS A 114 -2.77 -10.94 -17.38
CA LYS A 114 -3.19 -10.17 -18.56
C LYS A 114 -4.70 -9.96 -18.61
N ALA A 115 -5.48 -10.99 -18.29
CA ALA A 115 -6.95 -10.89 -18.24
C ALA A 115 -7.42 -9.95 -17.11
N ALA A 116 -6.66 -9.85 -16.01
CA ALA A 116 -6.90 -8.86 -14.96
C ALA A 116 -6.57 -7.41 -15.38
N GLY A 117 -5.88 -7.24 -16.51
CA GLY A 117 -5.42 -5.95 -17.04
C GLY A 117 -4.00 -5.56 -16.64
N MET A 118 -3.37 -6.31 -15.73
CA MET A 118 -2.03 -6.01 -15.22
C MET A 118 -0.99 -5.90 -16.35
N LYS A 119 -0.02 -5.01 -16.18
CA LYS A 119 1.00 -4.70 -17.20
C LYS A 119 2.38 -5.30 -16.90
N TYR A 120 2.56 -5.78 -15.67
CA TYR A 120 3.80 -6.38 -15.23
C TYR A 120 3.57 -7.42 -14.14
N ILE A 121 4.53 -8.34 -14.01
CA ILE A 121 4.59 -9.37 -12.97
C ILE A 121 5.92 -9.25 -12.25
N VAL A 122 5.91 -9.28 -10.93
CA VAL A 122 7.09 -9.41 -10.07
C VAL A 122 6.99 -10.75 -9.36
N ILE A 123 8.02 -11.60 -9.47
CA ILE A 123 8.04 -12.92 -8.82
C ILE A 123 9.26 -13.08 -7.93
N THR A 124 9.10 -13.71 -6.78
CA THR A 124 10.21 -14.08 -5.88
C THR A 124 11.20 -15.01 -6.57
N ALA A 125 12.32 -14.47 -7.04
CA ALA A 125 13.43 -15.27 -7.56
C ALA A 125 14.18 -15.97 -6.42
N LYS A 126 14.33 -15.27 -5.29
CA LYS A 126 14.81 -15.82 -4.03
C LYS A 126 14.18 -15.05 -2.87
N HIS A 127 13.51 -15.75 -1.95
CA HIS A 127 13.02 -15.16 -0.70
C HIS A 127 14.06 -15.30 0.42
N HIS A 128 13.71 -14.89 1.64
CA HIS A 128 14.60 -14.99 2.80
C HIS A 128 15.01 -16.42 3.15
N ASP A 129 14.23 -17.45 2.78
CA ASP A 129 14.61 -18.85 2.99
C ASP A 129 15.78 -19.33 2.13
N GLY A 130 16.32 -18.45 1.26
CA GLY A 130 17.54 -18.67 0.50
C GLY A 130 17.35 -19.55 -0.74
N PHE A 131 16.16 -20.10 -0.94
CA PHE A 131 15.89 -21.02 -2.04
C PHE A 131 15.71 -20.26 -3.36
N ALA A 132 16.58 -20.55 -4.33
CA ALA A 132 16.48 -19.94 -5.65
C ALA A 132 15.42 -20.65 -6.51
N MET A 133 14.40 -19.90 -6.95
CA MET A 133 13.33 -20.39 -7.82
C MET A 133 13.73 -20.47 -9.29
N PHE A 134 15.03 -20.45 -9.59
CA PHE A 134 15.60 -20.44 -10.93
C PHE A 134 16.90 -21.25 -10.96
N HIS A 135 17.44 -21.60 -12.13
CA HIS A 135 18.68 -22.38 -12.19
C HIS A 135 19.92 -21.52 -11.89
N SER A 136 20.29 -21.43 -10.62
CA SER A 136 21.48 -20.70 -10.19
C SER A 136 22.73 -21.58 -10.20
N GLN A 137 23.85 -21.06 -10.71
CA GLN A 137 25.18 -21.69 -10.61
C GLN A 137 25.92 -21.28 -9.33
N ALA A 138 25.45 -20.24 -8.63
CA ALA A 138 26.06 -19.76 -7.41
C ALA A 138 25.74 -20.65 -6.18
N SER A 139 24.65 -21.42 -6.23
CA SER A 139 24.26 -22.34 -5.15
C SER A 139 23.42 -23.51 -5.70
N PRO A 140 23.70 -24.77 -5.28
CA PRO A 140 22.89 -25.93 -5.65
C PRO A 140 21.51 -25.94 -4.97
N TYR A 141 21.28 -25.05 -3.98
CA TYR A 141 19.99 -24.91 -3.29
C TYR A 141 19.00 -24.10 -4.16
N ASN A 142 18.62 -24.71 -5.27
CA ASN A 142 17.76 -24.11 -6.28
C ASN A 142 16.75 -25.13 -6.84
N ILE A 143 15.67 -24.63 -7.44
CA ILE A 143 14.56 -25.47 -7.89
C ILE A 143 14.93 -26.53 -8.92
N VAL A 144 15.94 -26.29 -9.75
CA VAL A 144 16.33 -27.23 -10.81
C VAL A 144 17.15 -28.39 -10.23
N GLU A 145 18.09 -28.11 -9.33
CA GLU A 145 19.02 -29.12 -8.82
C GLU A 145 18.53 -29.81 -7.54
N ALA A 146 17.84 -29.08 -6.65
CA ALA A 146 17.47 -29.59 -5.33
C ALA A 146 16.08 -30.24 -5.28
N THR A 147 15.33 -30.29 -6.40
CA THR A 147 13.94 -30.77 -6.41
C THR A 147 13.65 -31.77 -7.53
N PRO A 148 12.65 -32.64 -7.37
CA PRO A 148 12.17 -33.50 -8.45
C PRO A 148 11.46 -32.76 -9.59
N PHE A 149 11.22 -31.45 -9.48
CA PHE A 149 10.58 -30.66 -10.54
C PHE A 149 11.49 -30.51 -11.77
N GLY A 150 12.79 -30.24 -11.53
CA GLY A 150 13.84 -30.21 -12.56
C GLY A 150 13.66 -29.16 -13.68
N ARG A 151 12.68 -28.26 -13.58
CA ARG A 151 12.39 -27.19 -14.54
C ARG A 151 12.74 -25.83 -13.94
N ASP A 152 13.09 -24.87 -14.77
CA ASP A 152 13.28 -23.46 -14.38
C ASP A 152 11.97 -22.67 -14.61
N PRO A 153 11.14 -22.43 -13.57
CA PRO A 153 9.88 -21.74 -13.74
C PRO A 153 10.03 -20.25 -14.07
N LEU A 154 11.16 -19.61 -13.71
CA LEU A 154 11.38 -18.20 -14.06
C LEU A 154 11.71 -18.05 -15.54
N ARG A 155 12.40 -19.02 -16.14
CA ARG A 155 12.56 -19.09 -17.61
C ARG A 155 11.21 -19.19 -18.30
N GLU A 156 10.40 -20.16 -17.88
CA GLU A 156 9.08 -20.37 -18.48
C GLU A 156 8.18 -19.13 -18.32
N LEU A 157 8.26 -18.44 -17.19
CA LEU A 157 7.55 -17.19 -16.96
C LEU A 157 8.08 -16.03 -17.81
N ALA A 158 9.39 -15.92 -17.99
CA ALA A 158 10.00 -14.92 -18.88
C ALA A 158 9.54 -15.09 -20.32
N ASP A 159 9.55 -16.33 -20.83
CA ASP A 159 9.09 -16.64 -22.18
C ASP A 159 7.60 -16.31 -22.33
N ALA A 160 6.76 -16.72 -21.36
CA ALA A 160 5.33 -16.43 -21.38
C ALA A 160 5.02 -14.92 -21.28
N CYS A 161 5.73 -14.17 -20.44
CA CYS A 161 5.60 -12.71 -20.34
C CYS A 161 5.99 -12.02 -21.65
N ALA A 162 7.10 -12.43 -22.29
CA ALA A 162 7.54 -11.90 -23.57
C ALA A 162 6.50 -12.14 -24.68
N GLU A 163 5.93 -13.35 -24.75
CA GLU A 163 4.84 -13.67 -25.69
C GLU A 163 3.57 -12.84 -25.43
N ALA A 164 3.25 -12.58 -24.16
CA ALA A 164 2.05 -11.87 -23.76
C ALA A 164 2.17 -10.34 -23.81
N GLY A 165 3.40 -9.81 -23.91
CA GLY A 165 3.69 -8.38 -23.83
C GLY A 165 3.59 -7.82 -22.42
N LEU A 166 3.85 -8.64 -21.38
CA LEU A 166 3.96 -8.19 -20.00
C LEU A 166 5.42 -7.95 -19.63
N ARG A 167 5.69 -6.91 -18.84
CA ARG A 167 7.02 -6.70 -18.26
C ARG A 167 7.23 -7.70 -17.12
N LEU A 168 8.36 -8.40 -17.12
CA LEU A 168 8.75 -9.25 -16.01
C LEU A 168 9.71 -8.50 -15.08
N GLY A 169 9.50 -8.62 -13.76
CA GLY A 169 10.44 -8.23 -12.73
C GLY A 169 10.72 -9.38 -11.77
N PHE A 170 11.85 -9.29 -11.07
CA PHE A 170 12.24 -10.27 -10.07
C PHE A 170 12.36 -9.63 -8.71
N TYR A 171 11.71 -10.23 -7.71
CA TYR A 171 12.01 -9.97 -6.32
C TYR A 171 13.27 -10.74 -5.92
N TYR A 172 14.15 -10.10 -5.15
CA TYR A 172 15.34 -10.73 -4.60
C TYR A 172 15.64 -10.26 -3.17
N SER A 173 15.65 -11.19 -2.21
CA SER A 173 16.10 -10.93 -0.85
C SER A 173 17.62 -10.82 -0.79
N GLN A 174 18.15 -9.60 -0.85
CA GLN A 174 19.59 -9.36 -1.00
C GLN A 174 20.37 -9.57 0.29
N TRP A 175 19.87 -9.08 1.43
CA TRP A 175 20.60 -9.12 2.70
C TRP A 175 20.25 -10.34 3.54
N GLN A 176 18.96 -10.71 3.57
CA GLN A 176 18.50 -11.91 4.26
C GLN A 176 18.65 -13.15 3.38
N ASP A 177 19.30 -14.16 3.92
CA ASP A 177 19.38 -15.51 3.36
C ASP A 177 19.57 -16.45 4.54
N TRP A 178 18.50 -17.11 4.96
CA TRP A 178 18.49 -17.98 6.13
C TRP A 178 19.15 -19.33 5.86
N HIS A 179 19.50 -19.63 4.61
CA HIS A 179 20.17 -20.86 4.22
C HIS A 179 21.70 -20.71 4.25
N GLU A 180 22.23 -19.55 3.85
CA GLU A 180 23.67 -19.35 3.66
C GLU A 180 24.38 -18.75 4.88
N PRO A 181 25.54 -19.29 5.30
CA PRO A 181 26.45 -18.57 6.18
C PRO A 181 26.82 -17.18 5.62
N GLY A 182 26.72 -16.14 6.46
CA GLY A 182 26.91 -14.75 6.04
C GLY A 182 25.64 -14.07 5.49
N GLY A 183 24.64 -14.85 5.09
CA GLY A 183 23.28 -14.37 4.96
C GLY A 183 22.70 -13.95 6.32
N ALA A 184 21.94 -12.87 6.35
CA ALA A 184 21.36 -12.38 7.60
C ALA A 184 20.03 -13.04 7.93
N GLY A 185 19.62 -12.94 9.20
CA GLY A 185 18.31 -13.36 9.68
C GLY A 185 18.23 -14.78 10.25
N ASN A 186 19.28 -15.61 10.12
CA ASN A 186 19.37 -16.94 10.77
C ASN A 186 20.42 -16.96 11.89
N ALA A 187 20.17 -16.20 12.97
CA ALA A 187 21.06 -16.18 14.13
C ALA A 187 20.93 -17.45 15.02
N TRP A 188 19.93 -18.31 14.78
CA TRP A 188 19.79 -19.56 15.53
C TRP A 188 20.76 -20.65 15.05
N GLU A 189 21.34 -20.50 13.85
CA GLU A 189 22.29 -21.45 13.27
C GLU A 189 23.62 -20.82 12.86
N PHE A 190 23.60 -19.58 12.32
CA PHE A 190 24.81 -18.94 11.78
C PHE A 190 25.21 -17.69 12.58
N PRO A 191 26.48 -17.56 12.98
CA PRO A 191 27.02 -16.29 13.46
C PRO A 191 27.18 -15.34 12.27
N ASN A 192 26.52 -14.18 12.30
CA ASN A 192 26.64 -13.19 11.24
C ASN A 192 27.64 -12.08 11.60
N SER A 193 28.51 -11.72 10.66
CA SER A 193 29.45 -10.60 10.78
C SER A 193 29.52 -9.83 9.45
N ALA A 194 30.08 -8.62 9.46
CA ALA A 194 30.25 -7.84 8.24
C ALA A 194 31.14 -8.57 7.21
N GLU A 195 32.14 -9.32 7.68
CA GLU A 195 33.04 -10.11 6.84
C GLU A 195 32.33 -11.30 6.20
N HIS A 196 31.54 -12.06 6.98
CA HIS A 196 30.74 -13.16 6.42
C HIS A 196 29.70 -12.63 5.41
N PHE A 197 29.06 -11.49 5.71
CA PHE A 197 28.13 -10.86 4.77
C PHE A 197 28.83 -10.45 3.47
N ALA A 198 30.03 -9.86 3.55
CA ALA A 198 30.79 -9.49 2.35
C ALA A 198 31.12 -10.72 1.48
N GLU A 199 31.46 -11.86 2.09
CA GLU A 199 31.68 -13.12 1.36
C GLU A 199 30.40 -13.61 0.66
N TYR A 200 29.27 -13.69 1.38
CA TYR A 200 27.96 -14.04 0.80
C TYR A 200 27.55 -13.07 -0.32
N PHE A 201 27.79 -11.77 -0.12
CA PHE A 201 27.44 -10.72 -1.06
C PHE A 201 28.16 -10.91 -2.41
N GLU A 202 29.46 -11.22 -2.36
CA GLU A 202 30.29 -11.46 -3.55
C GLU A 202 30.09 -12.83 -4.20
N THR A 203 29.83 -13.87 -3.40
CA THR A 203 29.85 -15.26 -3.88
C THR A 203 28.48 -15.82 -4.23
N LYS A 204 27.39 -15.27 -3.66
CA LYS A 204 26.01 -15.71 -3.91
C LYS A 204 25.11 -14.58 -4.36
N CYS A 205 25.00 -13.48 -3.60
CA CYS A 205 24.05 -12.40 -3.89
C CYS A 205 24.30 -11.75 -5.27
N LYS A 206 25.47 -11.15 -5.49
CA LYS A 206 25.82 -10.50 -6.76
C LYS A 206 25.81 -11.48 -7.95
N PRO A 207 26.38 -12.70 -7.84
CA PRO A 207 26.28 -13.69 -8.91
C PRO A 207 24.84 -14.03 -9.29
N GLN A 208 23.95 -14.28 -8.33
CA GLN A 208 22.54 -14.59 -8.60
C GLN A 208 21.80 -13.41 -9.23
N VAL A 209 22.00 -12.19 -8.74
CA VAL A 209 21.44 -10.99 -9.38
C VAL A 209 21.95 -10.86 -10.82
N GLY A 210 23.24 -11.15 -11.06
CA GLY A 210 23.83 -11.21 -12.39
C GLY A 210 23.15 -12.22 -13.31
N GLU A 211 22.91 -13.46 -12.84
CA GLU A 211 22.21 -14.51 -13.57
C GLU A 211 20.79 -14.10 -13.97
N LEU A 212 20.05 -13.49 -13.04
CA LEU A 212 18.70 -12.98 -13.30
C LEU A 212 18.68 -11.92 -14.41
N LEU A 213 19.70 -11.07 -14.46
CA LEU A 213 19.83 -9.99 -15.44
C LEU A 213 20.36 -10.45 -16.81
N THR A 214 21.01 -11.61 -16.91
CA THR A 214 21.60 -12.08 -18.18
C THR A 214 20.81 -13.21 -18.82
N ASN A 215 20.18 -14.06 -18.03
CA ASN A 215 19.63 -15.29 -18.56
C ASN A 215 18.20 -15.06 -19.07
N TYR A 216 17.36 -14.26 -18.41
CA TYR A 216 15.90 -14.27 -18.57
C TYR A 216 15.34 -13.24 -19.58
N GLY A 217 16.17 -12.74 -20.50
CA GLY A 217 15.75 -11.72 -21.47
C GLY A 217 15.58 -10.33 -20.84
N PRO A 218 14.82 -9.40 -21.46
CA PRO A 218 14.64 -8.06 -20.93
C PRO A 218 13.87 -8.05 -19.61
N ILE A 219 14.47 -7.47 -18.56
CA ILE A 219 13.87 -7.37 -17.23
C ILE A 219 13.40 -5.94 -16.99
N GLY A 220 12.16 -5.79 -16.52
CA GLY A 220 11.53 -4.51 -16.23
C GLY A 220 12.01 -3.92 -14.91
N LEU A 221 12.12 -4.74 -13.85
CA LEU A 221 12.61 -4.29 -12.55
C LEU A 221 13.26 -5.41 -11.72
N ILE A 222 14.17 -5.03 -10.82
CA ILE A 222 14.57 -5.83 -9.67
C ILE A 222 13.99 -5.19 -8.42
N TRP A 223 13.16 -5.96 -7.74
CA TRP A 223 12.52 -5.60 -6.48
C TRP A 223 13.34 -6.19 -5.34
N PHE A 224 14.28 -5.42 -4.80
CA PHE A 224 15.06 -5.82 -3.64
C PHE A 224 14.23 -5.73 -2.36
N ASP A 225 14.60 -6.46 -1.31
CA ASP A 225 13.90 -6.45 -0.04
C ASP A 225 14.80 -6.57 1.18
N THR A 226 14.38 -5.88 2.25
CA THR A 226 15.03 -5.89 3.57
C THR A 226 16.54 -5.61 3.49
N PRO A 227 16.97 -4.38 3.16
CA PRO A 227 18.40 -4.06 2.97
C PRO A 227 19.24 -4.22 4.24
N GLY A 228 18.60 -4.31 5.40
CA GLY A 228 19.27 -4.57 6.68
C GLY A 228 20.47 -3.66 6.90
N ALA A 229 21.57 -4.24 7.36
CA ALA A 229 22.79 -3.49 7.67
C ALA A 229 23.68 -3.19 6.45
N MET A 230 23.18 -3.35 5.21
CA MET A 230 23.97 -3.04 4.01
C MET A 230 24.41 -1.57 4.00
N THR A 231 25.68 -1.34 3.67
CA THR A 231 26.17 0.02 3.48
C THR A 231 25.65 0.61 2.18
N ARG A 232 25.69 1.94 2.07
CA ARG A 232 25.29 2.64 0.85
C ARG A 232 26.12 2.21 -0.35
N GLU A 233 27.41 1.93 -0.16
CA GLU A 233 28.31 1.43 -1.20
C GLU A 233 27.84 0.07 -1.73
N GLN A 234 27.45 -0.85 -0.85
CA GLN A 234 26.93 -2.16 -1.24
C GLN A 234 25.59 -2.05 -1.99
N SER A 235 24.69 -1.17 -1.55
CA SER A 235 23.45 -0.88 -2.31
C SER A 235 23.77 -0.32 -3.70
N LEU A 236 24.75 0.58 -3.82
CA LEU A 236 25.20 1.12 -5.11
C LEU A 236 25.81 0.05 -6.01
N GLU A 237 26.59 -0.90 -5.47
CA GLU A 237 27.14 -2.01 -6.26
C GLU A 237 26.03 -2.86 -6.91
N LEU A 238 24.91 -3.10 -6.22
CA LEU A 238 23.76 -3.78 -6.82
C LEU A 238 23.08 -2.92 -7.89
N VAL A 239 22.90 -1.63 -7.63
CA VAL A 239 22.34 -0.68 -8.62
C VAL A 239 23.22 -0.65 -9.87
N ASP A 240 24.53 -0.51 -9.73
CA ASP A 240 25.49 -0.47 -10.83
C ASP A 240 25.53 -1.81 -11.58
N LEU A 241 25.42 -2.94 -10.88
CA LEU A 241 25.27 -4.25 -11.50
C LEU A 241 24.01 -4.31 -12.37
N VAL A 242 22.85 -3.91 -11.85
CA VAL A 242 21.59 -3.85 -12.62
C VAL A 242 21.75 -2.95 -13.84
N ARG A 243 22.27 -1.74 -13.64
CA ARG A 243 22.44 -0.71 -14.68
C ARG A 243 23.39 -1.14 -15.78
N SER A 244 24.50 -1.81 -15.43
CA SER A 244 25.51 -2.25 -16.39
C SER A 244 25.03 -3.42 -17.26
N ARG A 245 24.10 -4.24 -16.77
CA ARG A 245 23.55 -5.38 -17.51
C ARG A 245 22.28 -5.03 -18.27
N GLN A 246 21.39 -4.28 -17.64
CA GLN A 246 20.07 -3.91 -18.17
C GLN A 246 19.79 -2.43 -17.89
N PRO A 247 20.23 -1.49 -18.76
CA PRO A 247 20.11 -0.05 -18.54
C PRO A 247 18.69 0.45 -18.28
N ASP A 248 17.68 -0.25 -18.80
CA ASP A 248 16.25 0.08 -18.66
C ASP A 248 15.57 -0.59 -17.45
N CYS A 249 16.22 -1.55 -16.79
CA CYS A 249 15.66 -2.26 -15.64
C CYS A 249 15.60 -1.32 -14.41
N LEU A 250 14.45 -1.20 -13.76
CA LEU A 250 14.28 -0.37 -12.57
C LEU A 250 14.75 -1.09 -11.30
N VAL A 251 15.19 -0.33 -10.29
CA VAL A 251 15.57 -0.83 -8.98
C VAL A 251 14.60 -0.25 -7.94
N SER A 252 14.00 -1.11 -7.11
CA SER A 252 13.10 -0.67 -6.03
C SER A 252 13.86 0.11 -4.95
N SER A 253 13.19 1.02 -4.24
CA SER A 253 13.76 1.77 -3.11
C SER A 253 14.26 0.86 -1.98
N ARG A 254 13.70 -0.35 -1.91
CA ARG A 254 14.08 -1.38 -0.94
C ARG A 254 15.43 -2.05 -1.19
N VAL A 255 16.19 -1.60 -2.20
CA VAL A 255 17.66 -1.80 -2.24
C VAL A 255 18.38 -1.11 -1.06
N GLY A 256 17.70 -0.15 -0.42
CA GLY A 256 18.19 0.59 0.75
C GLY A 256 19.01 1.81 0.40
N ASN A 257 19.32 2.62 1.42
CA ASN A 257 20.25 3.76 1.33
C ASN A 257 19.89 4.83 0.28
N ASP A 258 18.60 4.97 -0.05
CA ASP A 258 18.04 5.98 -0.95
C ASP A 258 18.66 6.00 -2.36
N VAL A 259 18.98 4.83 -2.92
CA VAL A 259 19.58 4.69 -4.27
C VAL A 259 18.68 3.98 -5.30
N GLY A 260 17.43 3.69 -4.96
CA GLY A 260 16.45 3.11 -5.90
C GLY A 260 15.83 4.14 -6.87
N ASP A 261 15.18 3.66 -7.93
CA ASP A 261 14.55 4.48 -8.97
C ASP A 261 13.11 4.90 -8.68
N PHE A 262 12.42 4.15 -7.81
CA PHE A 262 11.04 4.41 -7.41
C PHE A 262 10.83 4.05 -5.95
N LEU A 263 9.86 4.71 -5.32
CA LEU A 263 9.53 4.51 -3.91
C LEU A 263 8.58 3.33 -3.72
N ASP A 264 8.88 2.45 -2.78
CA ASP A 264 7.95 1.45 -2.26
C ASP A 264 7.39 1.95 -0.94
N LEU A 265 6.07 1.94 -0.81
CA LEU A 265 5.45 2.21 0.49
C LEU A 265 5.62 1.02 1.44
N GLY A 266 5.24 1.23 2.71
CA GLY A 266 5.11 0.13 3.66
C GLY A 266 4.13 -0.93 3.17
N ASP A 267 4.29 -2.15 3.67
CA ASP A 267 3.36 -3.26 3.38
C ASP A 267 1.94 -2.85 3.78
N HIS A 268 0.99 -2.89 2.84
CA HIS A 268 -0.39 -2.43 3.04
C HIS A 268 -0.55 -0.93 3.36
N GLU A 269 0.46 -0.09 3.07
CA GLU A 269 0.36 1.36 3.24
C GLU A 269 -0.37 2.02 2.07
N LEU A 270 -1.29 2.93 2.39
CA LEU A 270 -1.87 3.89 1.46
C LEU A 270 -1.38 5.29 1.82
N PRO A 271 -1.04 6.13 0.83
CA PRO A 271 -0.68 7.51 1.09
C PRO A 271 -1.94 8.34 1.40
N ALA A 272 -1.79 9.33 2.29
CA ALA A 272 -2.86 10.29 2.58
C ALA A 272 -2.97 11.37 1.50
N GLU A 273 -1.86 11.65 0.80
CA GLU A 273 -1.72 12.74 -0.16
C GLU A 273 -1.14 12.22 -1.48
N VAL A 274 -1.15 13.05 -2.51
CA VAL A 274 -0.45 12.75 -3.75
C VAL A 274 1.05 12.70 -3.47
N ILE A 275 1.72 11.67 -3.97
CA ILE A 275 3.18 11.55 -3.91
C ILE A 275 3.74 11.88 -5.30
N GLU A 276 4.72 12.78 -5.33
CA GLU A 276 5.45 13.12 -6.56
C GLU A 276 6.40 12.00 -6.97
N GLY A 277 6.53 11.79 -8.29
CA GLY A 277 7.44 10.79 -8.86
C GLY A 277 6.88 9.36 -8.87
N PRO A 278 7.67 8.38 -9.34
CA PRO A 278 7.25 6.98 -9.44
C PRO A 278 7.25 6.31 -8.06
N TRP A 279 6.13 5.68 -7.71
CA TRP A 279 6.00 4.92 -6.47
C TRP A 279 5.01 3.76 -6.59
N GLU A 280 5.10 2.79 -5.68
CA GLU A 280 4.30 1.56 -5.64
C GLU A 280 3.74 1.28 -4.24
N ALA A 281 2.48 0.86 -4.18
CA ALA A 281 1.86 0.30 -2.99
C ALA A 281 1.63 -1.21 -3.16
N LEU A 282 1.96 -1.96 -2.12
CA LEU A 282 1.96 -3.42 -2.14
C LEU A 282 0.91 -3.98 -1.20
N PHE A 283 0.05 -4.86 -1.71
CA PHE A 283 -0.95 -5.51 -0.89
C PHE A 283 -1.04 -7.01 -1.17
N THR A 284 -1.30 -7.77 -0.12
CA THR A 284 -1.74 -9.16 -0.19
C THR A 284 -3.25 -9.24 -0.45
N HIS A 285 -3.67 -10.33 -1.10
CA HIS A 285 -5.09 -10.62 -1.29
C HIS A 285 -5.76 -11.16 0.00
N ASN A 286 -5.02 -11.89 0.82
CA ASN A 286 -5.38 -12.33 2.18
C ASN A 286 -4.33 -11.82 3.18
N ASP A 287 -4.09 -12.49 4.31
CA ASP A 287 -3.18 -12.00 5.36
C ASP A 287 -1.72 -12.46 5.17
N SER A 288 -1.38 -13.09 4.04
CA SER A 288 -0.06 -13.66 3.78
C SER A 288 0.45 -13.37 2.36
N TRP A 289 1.77 -13.19 2.22
CA TRP A 289 2.41 -13.11 0.91
C TRP A 289 2.52 -14.50 0.28
N GLY A 290 3.18 -15.43 0.97
CA GLY A 290 3.24 -16.84 0.58
C GLY A 290 1.94 -17.60 0.87
N TYR A 291 1.74 -18.75 0.24
CA TYR A 291 0.52 -19.57 0.44
C TYR A 291 0.43 -20.14 1.86
N VAL A 292 -0.72 -19.94 2.52
CA VAL A 292 -1.08 -20.55 3.80
C VAL A 292 -2.45 -21.20 3.65
N GLN A 293 -2.52 -22.53 3.83
CA GLN A 293 -3.73 -23.30 3.45
C GLN A 293 -4.98 -22.98 4.29
N PHE A 294 -4.80 -22.41 5.48
CA PHE A 294 -5.88 -22.12 6.42
C PHE A 294 -6.14 -20.62 6.58
N ASP A 295 -5.45 -19.78 5.82
CA ASP A 295 -5.78 -18.36 5.71
C ASP A 295 -6.88 -18.19 4.66
N GLN A 296 -8.07 -17.81 5.14
CA GLN A 296 -9.26 -17.58 4.32
C GLN A 296 -9.77 -16.14 4.46
N ASN A 297 -8.97 -15.23 5.04
CA ASN A 297 -9.35 -13.84 5.24
C ASN A 297 -9.12 -13.02 3.95
N TRP A 298 -9.82 -13.41 2.89
CA TRP A 298 -9.68 -12.79 1.58
C TRP A 298 -10.34 -11.39 1.56
N ARG A 299 -9.59 -10.39 1.09
CA ARG A 299 -10.15 -9.08 0.75
C ARG A 299 -11.22 -9.21 -0.31
N SER A 300 -12.26 -8.39 -0.20
CA SER A 300 -13.32 -8.42 -1.21
C SER A 300 -12.83 -7.84 -2.54
N THR A 301 -13.40 -8.28 -3.67
CA THR A 301 -13.09 -7.69 -4.97
C THR A 301 -13.31 -6.17 -5.02
N ARG A 302 -14.33 -5.67 -4.31
CA ARG A 302 -14.64 -4.23 -4.24
C ARG A 302 -13.55 -3.47 -3.49
N GLU A 303 -13.04 -4.04 -2.40
CA GLU A 303 -11.94 -3.47 -1.63
C GLU A 303 -10.65 -3.39 -2.45
N LEU A 304 -10.28 -4.47 -3.15
CA LEU A 304 -9.12 -4.47 -4.03
C LEU A 304 -9.22 -3.43 -5.16
N LEU A 305 -10.41 -3.28 -5.75
CA LEU A 305 -10.63 -2.23 -6.74
C LEU A 305 -10.53 -0.84 -6.11
N GLY A 306 -11.09 -0.63 -4.91
CA GLY A 306 -10.95 0.62 -4.18
C GLY A 306 -9.50 0.99 -3.90
N ILE A 307 -8.67 0.01 -3.53
CA ILE A 307 -7.22 0.19 -3.34
C ILE A 307 -6.55 0.59 -4.66
N LEU A 308 -6.82 -0.12 -5.76
CA LEU A 308 -6.29 0.22 -7.09
C LEU A 308 -6.59 1.68 -7.46
N LEU A 309 -7.85 2.09 -7.33
CA LEU A 309 -8.31 3.42 -7.71
C LEU A 309 -7.73 4.51 -6.83
N ARG A 310 -7.62 4.28 -5.52
CA ARG A 310 -6.98 5.19 -4.59
C ARG A 310 -5.49 5.35 -4.90
N VAL A 311 -4.79 4.24 -5.13
CA VAL A 311 -3.36 4.26 -5.47
C VAL A 311 -3.14 5.04 -6.77
N ASN A 312 -3.92 4.78 -7.82
CA ASN A 312 -3.79 5.51 -9.08
C ASN A 312 -4.20 6.98 -8.95
N GLY A 313 -5.23 7.31 -8.15
CA GLY A 313 -5.66 8.67 -7.86
C GLY A 313 -4.62 9.48 -7.08
N LYS A 314 -3.72 8.82 -6.34
CA LYS A 314 -2.56 9.46 -5.71
C LYS A 314 -1.27 9.35 -6.54
N GLY A 315 -1.35 8.80 -7.76
CA GLY A 315 -0.27 8.77 -8.76
C GLY A 315 0.48 7.46 -8.92
N GLY A 316 0.31 6.51 -8.00
CA GLY A 316 1.17 5.33 -7.89
C GLY A 316 0.72 4.11 -8.68
N ASN A 317 1.53 3.07 -8.55
CA ASN A 317 1.24 1.74 -9.05
C ASN A 317 0.72 0.83 -7.92
N PHE A 318 -0.28 0.03 -8.24
CA PHE A 318 -0.79 -1.00 -7.33
C PHE A 318 -0.19 -2.36 -7.67
N LEU A 319 0.54 -2.95 -6.73
CA LEU A 319 1.12 -4.29 -6.87
C LEU A 319 0.37 -5.28 -5.96
N LEU A 320 -0.49 -6.10 -6.57
CA LEU A 320 -1.34 -7.05 -5.87
C LEU A 320 -0.70 -8.44 -5.83
N ASN A 321 -0.46 -8.96 -4.63
CA ASN A 321 0.13 -10.27 -4.43
C ASN A 321 -0.85 -11.44 -4.55
N VAL A 322 -0.34 -12.53 -5.14
CA VAL A 322 -0.93 -13.87 -5.10
C VAL A 322 0.14 -14.86 -4.63
N GLY A 323 -0.18 -15.67 -3.62
CA GLY A 323 0.66 -16.79 -3.18
C GLY A 323 0.21 -18.12 -3.80
N PRO A 324 0.91 -18.68 -4.81
CA PRO A 324 0.56 -19.97 -5.39
C PRO A 324 0.78 -21.11 -4.38
N THR A 325 -0.03 -22.17 -4.51
CA THR A 325 0.10 -23.39 -3.71
C THR A 325 1.44 -24.11 -3.94
N GLY A 326 1.83 -25.03 -3.06
CA GLY A 326 2.99 -25.91 -3.28
C GLY A 326 2.92 -26.73 -4.59
N GLU A 327 1.72 -26.92 -5.15
CA GLU A 327 1.50 -27.58 -6.44
C GLU A 327 1.61 -26.62 -7.66
N GLY A 328 1.88 -25.33 -7.44
CA GLY A 328 2.00 -24.33 -8.52
C GLY A 328 0.67 -23.79 -9.05
N ARG A 329 -0.43 -24.02 -8.35
CA ARG A 329 -1.75 -23.44 -8.70
C ARG A 329 -2.00 -22.13 -7.99
N LEU A 330 -2.52 -21.13 -8.71
CA LEU A 330 -3.03 -19.92 -8.09
C LEU A 330 -4.30 -20.24 -7.28
N PRO A 331 -4.48 -19.67 -6.07
CA PRO A 331 -5.70 -19.87 -5.29
C PRO A 331 -6.95 -19.41 -6.05
N GLU A 332 -8.02 -20.20 -5.99
CA GLU A 332 -9.25 -19.93 -6.73
C GLU A 332 -9.90 -18.58 -6.35
N ALA A 333 -9.79 -18.19 -5.07
CA ALA A 333 -10.23 -16.88 -4.60
C ALA A 333 -9.53 -15.75 -5.37
N SER A 334 -8.21 -15.81 -5.51
CA SER A 334 -7.41 -14.86 -6.29
C SER A 334 -7.81 -14.84 -7.75
N VAL A 335 -7.97 -16.01 -8.39
CA VAL A 335 -8.40 -16.09 -9.79
C VAL A 335 -9.76 -15.42 -9.99
N ARG A 336 -10.76 -15.69 -9.13
CA ARG A 336 -12.09 -15.06 -9.22
C ARG A 336 -12.04 -13.55 -9.01
N ALA A 337 -11.25 -13.07 -8.04
CA ALA A 337 -11.11 -11.65 -7.78
C ALA A 337 -10.46 -10.93 -8.98
N LEU A 338 -9.37 -11.49 -9.51
CA LEU A 338 -8.64 -10.96 -10.66
C LEU A 338 -9.50 -10.94 -11.94
N GLN A 339 -10.31 -11.97 -12.20
CA GLN A 339 -11.24 -11.98 -13.33
C GLN A 339 -12.31 -10.88 -13.24
N ARG A 340 -12.85 -10.64 -12.04
CA ARG A 340 -13.85 -9.59 -11.81
C ARG A 340 -13.23 -8.19 -11.93
N ILE A 341 -12.03 -7.98 -11.37
CA ILE A 341 -11.28 -6.74 -11.55
C ILE A 341 -10.96 -6.53 -13.03
N GLY A 342 -10.48 -7.56 -13.72
CA GLY A 342 -10.18 -7.52 -15.15
C GLY A 342 -11.36 -7.14 -16.03
N SER A 343 -12.54 -7.67 -15.72
CA SER A 343 -13.79 -7.30 -16.42
C SER A 343 -14.09 -5.81 -16.27
N TRP A 344 -13.90 -5.25 -15.07
CA TRP A 344 -14.08 -3.83 -14.81
C TRP A 344 -12.99 -2.99 -15.50
N VAL A 345 -11.72 -3.39 -15.36
CA VAL A 345 -10.57 -2.70 -15.95
C VAL A 345 -10.69 -2.67 -17.47
N HIS A 346 -11.15 -3.73 -18.13
CA HIS A 346 -11.32 -3.74 -19.58
C HIS A 346 -12.27 -2.64 -20.07
N ALA A 347 -13.38 -2.42 -19.36
CA ALA A 347 -14.35 -1.37 -19.66
C ALA A 347 -13.86 0.05 -19.28
N ASN A 348 -12.87 0.17 -18.39
CA ASN A 348 -12.45 1.43 -17.80
C ASN A 348 -10.95 1.74 -18.00
N GLN A 349 -10.25 1.01 -18.85
CA GLN A 349 -8.78 1.03 -18.95
C GLN A 349 -8.20 2.39 -19.30
N GLU A 350 -8.95 3.23 -20.03
CA GLU A 350 -8.56 4.61 -20.35
C GLU A 350 -8.34 5.45 -19.09
N ALA A 351 -9.10 5.20 -18.02
CA ALA A 351 -9.00 5.90 -16.74
C ALA A 351 -7.84 5.41 -15.86
N ILE A 352 -7.28 4.24 -16.17
CA ILE A 352 -6.20 3.63 -15.39
C ILE A 352 -4.86 3.91 -16.06
N TYR A 353 -4.60 3.33 -17.23
CA TYR A 353 -3.24 3.33 -17.79
C TYR A 353 -2.82 4.72 -18.29
N GLY A 354 -1.63 5.15 -17.91
CA GLY A 354 -1.10 6.48 -18.24
C GLY A 354 -1.88 7.65 -17.64
N SER A 355 -2.65 7.42 -16.58
CA SER A 355 -3.33 8.50 -15.85
C SER A 355 -2.36 9.24 -14.92
N THR A 356 -2.72 10.49 -14.61
CA THR A 356 -2.08 11.33 -13.61
C THR A 356 -2.92 11.35 -12.32
N PRO A 357 -2.34 11.78 -11.18
CA PRO A 357 -3.08 11.93 -9.93
C PRO A 357 -4.32 12.82 -10.08
N SER A 358 -5.25 12.67 -9.13
CA SER A 358 -6.39 13.54 -8.94
C SER A 358 -5.93 15.00 -8.81
N PRO A 359 -6.54 15.96 -9.54
CA PRO A 359 -6.36 17.39 -9.27
C PRO A 359 -7.22 17.86 -8.07
N PHE A 360 -8.14 17.03 -7.58
CA PHE A 360 -8.99 17.35 -6.44
C PHE A 360 -8.35 16.92 -5.11
N PRO A 361 -8.66 17.64 -4.02
CA PRO A 361 -8.61 17.09 -2.66
C PRO A 361 -9.46 15.83 -2.50
N GLU A 362 -9.47 15.23 -1.32
CA GLU A 362 -10.23 14.01 -1.05
C GLU A 362 -11.73 14.16 -1.40
N LEU A 363 -12.26 13.18 -2.14
CA LEU A 363 -13.66 13.14 -2.61
C LEU A 363 -14.44 12.08 -1.82
N ALA A 364 -15.46 12.49 -1.08
CA ALA A 364 -16.21 11.58 -0.20
C ALA A 364 -16.95 10.45 -0.96
N TRP A 365 -17.27 10.63 -2.24
CA TRP A 365 -17.94 9.63 -3.07
C TRP A 365 -16.99 8.65 -3.77
N GLY A 366 -15.67 8.87 -3.74
CA GLY A 366 -14.72 7.99 -4.43
C GLY A 366 -13.40 8.63 -4.81
N GLU A 367 -12.86 8.25 -5.97
CA GLU A 367 -11.51 8.62 -6.40
C GLU A 367 -11.54 9.30 -7.77
N CYS A 368 -10.51 10.07 -8.10
CA CYS A 368 -10.35 10.67 -9.43
C CYS A 368 -8.96 10.36 -9.99
N THR A 369 -8.91 10.06 -11.29
CA THR A 369 -7.67 10.15 -12.06
C THR A 369 -7.84 11.15 -13.19
N ALA A 370 -6.73 11.63 -13.76
CA ALA A 370 -6.77 12.63 -14.80
C ALA A 370 -5.90 12.26 -16.01
N LYS A 371 -6.23 12.88 -17.14
CA LYS A 371 -5.41 12.97 -18.35
C LYS A 371 -5.56 14.38 -18.93
N PRO A 372 -4.67 14.80 -19.86
CA PRO A 372 -4.85 16.09 -20.53
C PRO A 372 -6.27 16.26 -21.10
N GLY A 373 -7.00 17.27 -20.59
CA GLY A 373 -8.37 17.58 -21.00
C GLY A 373 -9.45 16.59 -20.57
N ALA A 374 -9.18 15.65 -19.64
CA ALA A 374 -10.17 14.69 -19.17
C ALA A 374 -10.00 14.31 -17.69
N LEU A 375 -11.13 14.25 -16.98
CA LEU A 375 -11.22 13.68 -15.63
C LEU A 375 -11.93 12.33 -15.69
N TYR A 376 -11.51 11.39 -14.84
CA TYR A 376 -12.19 10.11 -14.67
C TYR A 376 -12.61 9.98 -13.21
N LEU A 377 -13.92 10.04 -12.99
CA LEU A 377 -14.54 10.07 -11.68
C LEU A 377 -14.97 8.64 -11.32
N HIS A 378 -14.28 8.03 -10.38
CA HIS A 378 -14.53 6.67 -9.93
C HIS A 378 -15.44 6.65 -8.71
N VAL A 379 -16.74 6.45 -8.93
CA VAL A 379 -17.77 6.49 -7.91
C VAL A 379 -17.80 5.17 -7.13
N LEU A 380 -17.27 5.21 -5.91
CA LEU A 380 -17.24 4.10 -4.96
C LEU A 380 -18.42 4.16 -3.99
N THR A 381 -18.90 5.35 -3.65
CA THR A 381 -20.05 5.59 -2.79
C THR A 381 -20.97 6.55 -3.52
N PRO A 382 -21.92 6.03 -4.33
CA PRO A 382 -22.84 6.89 -5.06
C PRO A 382 -23.74 7.67 -4.09
N PRO A 383 -24.04 8.94 -4.36
CA PRO A 383 -24.97 9.73 -3.56
C PRO A 383 -26.42 9.22 -3.76
N ASP A 384 -27.23 9.33 -2.70
CA ASP A 384 -28.61 8.81 -2.67
C ASP A 384 -29.54 9.49 -3.69
N ASP A 385 -29.33 10.78 -3.95
CA ASP A 385 -30.08 11.56 -4.95
C ASP A 385 -29.59 11.33 -6.39
N ARG A 386 -28.52 10.54 -6.56
CA ARG A 386 -27.83 10.24 -7.81
C ARG A 386 -27.22 11.46 -8.49
N ILE A 387 -27.04 12.58 -7.78
CA ILE A 387 -26.36 13.77 -8.28
C ILE A 387 -24.90 13.73 -7.83
N LEU A 388 -24.01 13.34 -8.73
CA LEU A 388 -22.58 13.38 -8.48
C LEU A 388 -22.09 14.82 -8.60
N ARG A 389 -21.67 15.39 -7.47
CA ARG A 389 -21.06 16.72 -7.41
C ARG A 389 -19.55 16.62 -7.61
N VAL A 390 -19.05 17.32 -8.62
CA VAL A 390 -17.62 17.48 -8.92
C VAL A 390 -17.24 18.91 -8.52
N PRO A 391 -16.45 19.08 -7.44
CA PRO A 391 -16.31 20.37 -6.78
C PRO A 391 -15.30 21.28 -7.49
N GLY A 392 -15.65 22.54 -7.74
CA GLY A 392 -14.69 23.60 -8.04
C GLY A 392 -13.94 23.41 -9.36
N LEU A 393 -14.60 22.84 -10.37
CA LEU A 393 -14.03 22.66 -11.69
C LEU A 393 -14.16 23.96 -12.49
N ALA A 394 -13.07 24.71 -12.63
CA ALA A 394 -13.07 25.96 -13.39
C ALA A 394 -13.02 25.72 -14.91
N SER A 395 -12.46 24.59 -15.35
CA SER A 395 -12.45 24.21 -16.76
C SER A 395 -13.86 23.97 -17.29
N GLY A 396 -14.15 24.50 -18.49
CA GLY A 396 -15.40 24.21 -19.19
C GLY A 396 -15.57 22.71 -19.46
N VAL A 397 -16.81 22.21 -19.47
CA VAL A 397 -17.13 20.80 -19.73
C VAL A 397 -17.82 20.65 -21.06
N ARG A 398 -17.26 19.80 -21.92
CA ARG A 398 -17.84 19.45 -23.23
C ARG A 398 -18.82 18.30 -23.13
N GLU A 399 -18.50 17.29 -22.33
CA GLU A 399 -19.27 16.05 -22.23
C GLU A 399 -18.98 15.34 -20.91
N ALA A 400 -20.00 14.70 -20.34
CA ALA A 400 -19.86 13.68 -19.31
C ALA A 400 -20.43 12.35 -19.82
N ARG A 401 -19.68 11.24 -19.69
CA ARG A 401 -20.08 9.92 -20.20
C ARG A 401 -19.73 8.81 -19.23
N LEU A 402 -20.67 7.88 -19.03
CA LEU A 402 -20.39 6.65 -18.28
C LEU A 402 -19.55 5.71 -19.14
N MET A 403 -18.42 5.23 -18.62
CA MET A 403 -17.41 4.48 -19.40
C MET A 403 -17.88 3.11 -19.88
N ASP A 404 -18.57 2.34 -19.04
CA ASP A 404 -18.97 0.96 -19.34
C ASP A 404 -20.11 0.87 -20.38
N ALA A 405 -21.08 1.79 -20.29
CA ALA A 405 -22.24 1.84 -21.18
C ALA A 405 -22.05 2.82 -22.34
N GLY A 406 -21.01 3.66 -22.29
CA GLY A 406 -20.84 4.79 -23.21
C GLY A 406 -22.03 5.75 -23.17
N THR A 407 -22.80 5.80 -22.09
CA THR A 407 -24.03 6.61 -22.01
C THR A 407 -23.66 8.05 -21.65
N GLU A 408 -24.10 9.01 -22.47
CA GLU A 408 -23.96 10.44 -22.17
C GLU A 408 -24.83 10.79 -20.96
N LEU A 409 -24.26 11.55 -20.02
CA LEU A 409 -24.89 11.89 -18.77
C LEU A 409 -25.30 13.37 -18.77
N PRO A 410 -26.54 13.69 -18.36
CA PRO A 410 -26.93 15.08 -18.14
C PRO A 410 -26.06 15.70 -17.07
N PHE A 411 -25.60 16.93 -17.32
CA PHE A 411 -24.91 17.72 -16.32
C PHE A 411 -25.42 19.16 -16.29
N ALA A 412 -25.27 19.79 -15.13
CA ALA A 412 -25.59 21.19 -14.89
C ALA A 412 -24.49 21.83 -14.03
N TRP A 413 -24.46 23.15 -13.99
CA TRP A 413 -23.57 23.91 -13.13
C TRP A 413 -24.33 24.52 -11.96
N GLU A 414 -23.72 24.50 -10.78
CA GLU A 414 -24.16 25.23 -9.61
C GLU A 414 -22.98 25.95 -9.00
N GLY A 415 -22.87 27.26 -9.24
CA GLY A 415 -21.63 27.98 -8.99
C GLY A 415 -20.49 27.38 -9.81
N ASP A 416 -19.38 27.05 -9.14
CA ASP A 416 -18.19 26.42 -9.75
C ASP A 416 -18.22 24.88 -9.69
N ASP A 417 -19.34 24.29 -9.26
CA ASP A 417 -19.50 22.84 -9.17
C ASP A 417 -20.24 22.28 -10.39
N LEU A 418 -19.71 21.20 -10.94
CA LEU A 418 -20.37 20.41 -11.96
C LEU A 418 -21.23 19.33 -11.30
N LEU A 419 -22.52 19.31 -11.62
CA LEU A 419 -23.49 18.33 -11.13
C LEU A 419 -23.81 17.34 -12.25
N ILE A 420 -23.48 16.07 -12.08
CA ILE A 420 -23.72 15.00 -13.06
C ILE A 420 -24.83 14.09 -12.55
N THR A 421 -25.87 13.88 -13.36
CA THR A 421 -26.95 12.96 -13.02
C THR A 421 -26.54 11.53 -13.36
N LEU A 422 -26.39 10.69 -12.33
CA LEU A 422 -26.04 9.28 -12.49
C LEU A 422 -27.28 8.42 -12.77
N PRO A 423 -27.14 7.35 -13.58
CA PRO A 423 -28.18 6.34 -13.69
C PRO A 423 -28.23 5.47 -12.42
N GLU A 424 -29.24 4.60 -12.34
CA GLU A 424 -29.23 3.52 -11.34
C GLU A 424 -27.96 2.68 -11.49
N PRO A 425 -27.25 2.37 -10.39
CA PRO A 425 -26.09 1.49 -10.44
C PRO A 425 -26.45 0.15 -11.04
N SER A 426 -25.64 -0.33 -11.99
CA SER A 426 -25.81 -1.67 -12.54
C SER A 426 -25.58 -2.72 -11.46
N ARG A 427 -26.49 -3.69 -11.37
CA ARG A 427 -26.40 -4.76 -10.37
C ARG A 427 -25.06 -5.50 -10.49
N GLY A 428 -24.32 -5.57 -9.39
CA GLY A 428 -23.04 -6.27 -9.32
C GLY A 428 -21.84 -5.47 -9.84
N SER A 429 -22.03 -4.21 -10.26
CA SER A 429 -20.90 -3.32 -10.58
C SER A 429 -20.02 -3.08 -9.36
N LEU A 430 -18.70 -3.09 -9.58
CA LEU A 430 -17.73 -2.82 -8.53
C LEU A 430 -17.62 -1.32 -8.23
N ALA A 431 -17.68 -0.48 -9.28
CA ALA A 431 -17.66 0.98 -9.23
C ALA A 431 -18.15 1.54 -10.58
N SER A 432 -18.73 2.74 -10.59
CA SER A 432 -19.06 3.46 -11.83
C SER A 432 -17.93 4.43 -12.16
N THR A 433 -17.53 4.53 -13.43
CA THR A 433 -16.56 5.56 -13.87
C THR A 433 -17.21 6.50 -14.86
N VAL A 434 -17.17 7.79 -14.55
CA VAL A 434 -17.62 8.86 -15.45
C VAL A 434 -16.40 9.57 -16.03
N ARG A 435 -16.31 9.61 -17.36
CA ARG A 435 -15.33 10.43 -18.08
C ARG A 435 -15.93 11.81 -18.32
N VAL A 436 -15.26 12.85 -17.85
CA VAL A 436 -15.62 14.25 -18.09
C VAL A 436 -14.59 14.86 -19.02
N SER A 437 -15.01 15.19 -20.24
CA SER A 437 -14.16 15.86 -21.23
C SER A 437 -14.20 17.37 -20.98
N CYS A 438 -13.05 17.96 -20.73
CA CYS A 438 -12.91 19.36 -20.38
C CYS A 438 -12.36 20.20 -21.56
N GLU A 439 -12.59 21.50 -21.50
CA GLU A 439 -11.98 22.49 -22.37
C GLU A 439 -10.64 22.94 -21.82
N GLY A 440 -9.59 22.90 -22.65
CA GLY A 440 -8.27 23.38 -22.26
C GLY A 440 -7.60 22.52 -21.19
N GLU A 441 -6.74 23.17 -20.39
CA GLU A 441 -6.08 22.55 -19.24
C GLU A 441 -7.06 22.40 -18.07
N LEU A 442 -6.81 21.39 -17.23
CA LEU A 442 -7.61 21.13 -16.04
C LEU A 442 -7.26 22.15 -14.95
N ASP A 443 -8.27 22.89 -14.50
CA ASP A 443 -8.17 23.88 -13.42
C ASP A 443 -9.25 23.59 -12.39
N VAL A 444 -8.82 23.38 -11.15
CA VAL A 444 -9.65 22.91 -10.04
C VAL A 444 -9.30 23.71 -8.79
N ASP A 445 -10.32 24.21 -8.10
CA ASP A 445 -10.17 24.80 -6.77
C ASP A 445 -9.62 23.76 -5.78
N PRO A 446 -8.43 23.98 -5.20
CA PRO A 446 -7.83 23.03 -4.25
C PRO A 446 -8.53 23.04 -2.88
N THR A 447 -9.55 23.86 -2.68
CA THR A 447 -10.31 23.90 -1.43
C THR A 447 -11.20 22.67 -1.30
N ARG A 448 -10.96 21.89 -0.24
CA ARG A 448 -11.77 20.71 0.07
C ARG A 448 -13.26 21.08 0.19
N THR A 449 -14.13 20.30 -0.44
CA THR A 449 -15.59 20.50 -0.37
C THR A 449 -16.24 19.41 0.47
N LEU A 450 -17.09 19.79 1.42
CA LEU A 450 -17.91 18.83 2.14
C LEU A 450 -19.05 18.35 1.24
N MET A 451 -18.98 17.09 0.82
CA MET A 451 -19.99 16.51 -0.08
C MET A 451 -21.32 16.37 0.66
N PRO A 452 -22.41 16.99 0.16
CA PRO A 452 -23.73 16.86 0.75
C PRO A 452 -24.17 15.40 0.82
N GLY A 453 -24.84 15.00 1.91
CA GLY A 453 -25.38 13.65 2.08
C GLY A 453 -24.34 12.56 2.34
N LEU A 454 -23.04 12.88 2.34
CA LEU A 454 -21.97 11.91 2.59
C LEU A 454 -21.15 12.28 3.82
N ALA A 455 -20.62 11.26 4.51
CA ALA A 455 -19.63 11.46 5.55
C ALA A 455 -18.32 11.96 4.93
N ASN A 456 -17.74 13.01 5.52
CA ASN A 456 -16.48 13.60 5.09
C ASN A 456 -15.44 13.44 6.21
N THR A 457 -14.23 13.00 5.87
CA THR A 457 -13.16 12.81 6.85
C THR A 457 -12.01 13.79 6.59
N LEU A 458 -11.81 14.74 7.49
CA LEU A 458 -10.66 15.65 7.49
C LEU A 458 -9.45 14.92 8.09
N ALA A 459 -8.43 14.69 7.27
CA ALA A 459 -7.26 13.90 7.63
C ALA A 459 -6.19 14.78 8.29
N PRO A 460 -5.34 14.20 9.17
CA PRO A 460 -4.15 14.86 9.72
C PRO A 460 -3.22 15.47 8.68
N ALA A 461 -3.12 14.84 7.51
CA ALA A 461 -2.26 15.31 6.43
C ALA A 461 -2.69 16.70 5.92
N GLU A 462 -3.99 16.94 5.82
CA GLU A 462 -4.60 18.17 5.28
C GLU A 462 -4.58 19.36 6.24
N ALA A 463 -4.18 19.15 7.50
CA ALA A 463 -4.24 20.18 8.53
C ALA A 463 -3.09 21.19 8.41
N ASN A 464 -3.40 22.48 8.54
CA ASN A 464 -2.40 23.46 8.92
C ASN A 464 -2.15 23.33 10.42
N VAL A 465 -0.89 23.23 10.84
CA VAL A 465 -0.53 23.00 12.25
C VAL A 465 0.33 24.14 12.78
N CYS A 466 0.15 24.50 14.04
CA CYS A 466 0.94 25.52 14.72
C CYS A 466 1.43 25.08 16.10
N GLY A 467 2.38 25.83 16.65
CA GLY A 467 3.03 25.51 17.92
C GLY A 467 3.90 24.26 17.81
N GLN A 468 3.73 23.34 18.77
CA GLN A 468 4.40 22.03 18.82
C GLN A 468 3.59 20.92 18.14
N THR A 469 2.39 21.24 17.63
CA THR A 469 1.56 20.29 16.87
C THR A 469 2.34 19.78 15.67
N ARG A 470 2.46 18.47 15.55
CA ARG A 470 3.18 17.81 14.47
C ARG A 470 2.41 16.60 13.94
N ARG A 471 2.79 16.17 12.74
CA ARG A 471 2.29 14.95 12.13
C ARG A 471 3.11 13.75 12.64
N GLY A 472 2.43 12.71 13.11
CA GLY A 472 3.00 11.42 13.47
C GLY A 472 2.71 10.34 12.42
N LYS A 473 3.62 9.37 12.29
CA LYS A 473 3.41 8.13 11.54
C LYS A 473 3.65 6.96 12.50
N HIS A 474 2.66 6.11 12.64
CA HIS A 474 2.72 4.93 13.49
C HIS A 474 2.46 3.69 12.64
N SER A 475 3.30 2.67 12.80
CA SER A 475 3.13 1.38 12.11
C SER A 475 3.26 0.25 13.13
N TRP A 476 2.39 -0.75 13.05
CA TRP A 476 2.46 -1.95 13.89
C TRP A 476 1.90 -3.15 13.16
N MET A 477 2.20 -4.35 13.67
CA MET A 477 1.58 -5.60 13.24
C MET A 477 0.42 -5.94 14.18
N GLU A 478 -0.80 -6.11 13.65
CA GLU A 478 -1.93 -6.66 14.44
C GLU A 478 -1.79 -8.17 14.61
N GLU A 479 -1.53 -8.83 13.49
CA GLU A 479 -1.09 -10.22 13.41
C GLU A 479 0.26 -10.28 12.69
N PHE A 480 0.95 -11.42 12.76
CA PHE A 480 2.30 -11.53 12.20
C PHE A 480 2.29 -11.28 10.68
N GLY A 481 2.81 -10.12 10.25
CA GLY A 481 2.83 -9.67 8.86
C GLY A 481 1.60 -8.90 8.38
N ASP A 482 0.59 -8.72 9.23
CA ASP A 482 -0.54 -7.82 8.96
C ASP A 482 -0.21 -6.41 9.47
N TRP A 483 0.49 -5.65 8.63
CA TRP A 483 0.92 -4.30 8.95
C TRP A 483 -0.23 -3.30 8.85
N LYS A 484 -0.35 -2.47 9.90
CA LYS A 484 -1.24 -1.33 9.95
C LYS A 484 -0.43 -0.05 9.98
N HIS A 485 -0.96 0.97 9.32
CA HIS A 485 -0.37 2.30 9.24
C HIS A 485 -1.38 3.34 9.70
N LEU A 486 -0.90 4.29 10.49
CA LEU A 486 -1.69 5.38 11.04
C LEU A 486 -0.93 6.69 10.92
N ARG A 487 -1.61 7.72 10.42
CA ARG A 487 -1.14 9.10 10.45
C ARG A 487 -1.91 9.85 11.52
N THR A 488 -1.23 10.64 12.34
CA THR A 488 -1.88 11.39 13.42
C THR A 488 -1.42 12.84 13.50
N LEU A 489 -2.21 13.70 14.13
CA LEU A 489 -1.72 14.94 14.75
C LEU A 489 -1.45 14.69 16.23
N GLU A 490 -0.30 15.14 16.72
CA GLU A 490 0.18 14.91 18.08
C GLU A 490 1.06 16.08 18.57
N GLY A 491 1.40 16.08 19.85
CA GLY A 491 2.33 17.05 20.44
C GLY A 491 1.72 18.39 20.90
N TRP A 492 0.41 18.58 20.77
CA TRP A 492 -0.31 19.75 21.29
C TRP A 492 -0.64 19.68 22.79
N GLN A 493 -0.02 20.57 23.55
CA GLN A 493 -0.08 20.67 25.01
C GLN A 493 -0.47 22.06 25.49
N GLU A 494 -0.19 23.09 24.69
CA GLU A 494 -0.48 24.49 24.97
C GLU A 494 -1.63 24.98 24.08
N PRO A 495 -2.39 26.01 24.48
CA PRO A 495 -3.45 26.58 23.63
C PRO A 495 -2.97 27.15 22.29
N CYS A 496 -1.66 27.43 22.14
CA CYS A 496 -1.07 27.82 20.86
C CYS A 496 -0.77 26.63 19.94
N ASP A 497 -0.87 25.40 20.43
CA ASP A 497 -0.70 24.20 19.64
C ASP A 497 -2.07 23.82 19.04
N ALA A 498 -2.26 24.10 17.76
CA ALA A 498 -3.55 23.90 17.11
C ALA A 498 -3.40 23.21 15.76
N ALA A 499 -4.54 22.73 15.27
CA ALA A 499 -4.73 22.30 13.89
C ALA A 499 -5.93 23.00 13.28
N GLU A 500 -5.77 23.39 12.02
CA GLU A 500 -6.80 24.05 11.23
C GLU A 500 -7.04 23.29 9.93
N TRP A 501 -8.32 23.05 9.62
CA TRP A 501 -8.74 22.52 8.32
C TRP A 501 -9.61 23.54 7.61
N THR A 502 -9.21 23.87 6.39
CA THR A 502 -10.00 24.71 5.48
C THR A 502 -10.85 23.84 4.59
N PHE A 503 -12.16 24.08 4.57
CA PHE A 503 -13.09 23.41 3.67
C PHE A 503 -14.22 24.36 3.29
N ARG A 504 -14.98 24.03 2.24
CA ARG A 504 -16.18 24.76 1.86
C ARG A 504 -17.44 23.92 1.90
N THR A 505 -18.56 24.58 2.14
CA THR A 505 -19.92 24.04 2.01
C THR A 505 -20.64 24.69 0.85
N VAL A 506 -21.51 23.93 0.20
CA VAL A 506 -22.30 24.40 -0.97
C VAL A 506 -23.68 24.94 -0.60
N ALA A 507 -24.13 24.62 0.61
CA ALA A 507 -25.39 25.08 1.19
C ALA A 507 -25.26 25.13 2.72
N PRO A 508 -26.18 25.82 3.42
CA PRO A 508 -26.29 25.68 4.87
C PRO A 508 -26.50 24.21 5.24
N THR A 509 -25.76 23.73 6.24
CA THR A 509 -25.81 22.31 6.65
C THR A 509 -25.53 22.14 8.13
N GLU A 510 -26.07 21.07 8.71
CA GLU A 510 -25.74 20.61 10.06
C GLU A 510 -24.91 19.33 9.95
N VAL A 511 -23.73 19.34 10.59
CA VAL A 511 -22.84 18.18 10.58
C VAL A 511 -22.60 17.68 11.99
N ARG A 512 -22.79 16.38 12.20
CA ARG A 512 -22.32 15.69 13.39
C ARG A 512 -20.82 15.51 13.28
N VAL A 513 -20.10 15.96 14.31
CA VAL A 513 -18.65 15.84 14.38
C VAL A 513 -18.24 14.69 15.28
N THR A 514 -17.42 13.80 14.74
CA THR A 514 -16.81 12.68 15.46
C THR A 514 -15.30 12.77 15.35
N LEU A 515 -14.61 12.76 16.48
CA LEU A 515 -13.15 12.68 16.54
C LEU A 515 -12.74 11.22 16.74
N THR A 516 -11.82 10.74 15.92
CA THR A 516 -11.14 9.46 16.16
C THR A 516 -9.73 9.73 16.62
N TYR A 517 -9.39 9.29 17.83
CA TYR A 517 -8.09 9.59 18.44
C TYR A 517 -7.68 8.51 19.44
N SER A 518 -6.40 8.54 19.85
CA SER A 518 -5.89 7.80 21.02
C SER A 518 -5.35 8.77 22.07
N ARG A 519 -5.50 8.47 23.35
CA ARG A 519 -5.07 9.36 24.44
C ARG A 519 -4.77 8.61 25.73
N SER A 520 -3.65 8.95 26.35
CA SER A 520 -3.37 8.63 27.75
C SER A 520 -3.59 9.86 28.63
N GLY A 521 -4.44 9.74 29.64
CA GLY A 521 -4.72 10.84 30.59
C GLY A 521 -6.08 10.70 31.26
N PRO A 522 -6.41 11.52 32.26
CA PRO A 522 -7.75 11.53 32.85
C PRO A 522 -8.78 12.00 31.82
N ALA A 523 -9.99 11.41 31.87
CA ALA A 523 -11.10 11.89 31.09
C ALA A 523 -11.53 13.29 31.58
N GLY A 524 -11.86 14.18 30.66
CA GLY A 524 -12.30 15.53 31.00
C GLY A 524 -12.32 16.45 29.80
N ARG A 525 -12.81 17.68 30.03
CA ARG A 525 -12.79 18.75 29.04
C ARG A 525 -11.37 19.28 28.89
N VAL A 526 -10.81 19.12 27.70
CA VAL A 526 -9.37 19.29 27.46
C VAL A 526 -9.06 20.13 26.22
N GLY A 527 -10.04 20.32 25.35
CA GLY A 527 -9.89 21.06 24.11
C GLY A 527 -11.20 21.69 23.68
N GLU A 528 -11.09 22.54 22.67
CA GLU A 528 -12.21 23.13 21.98
C GLU A 528 -12.03 22.99 20.46
N MET A 529 -13.17 22.96 19.78
CA MET A 529 -13.24 22.97 18.34
C MET A 529 -14.19 24.09 17.93
N CYS A 530 -13.70 24.96 17.06
CA CYS A 530 -14.40 26.17 16.66
C CYS A 530 -14.55 26.20 15.14
N VAL A 531 -15.75 26.52 14.66
CA VAL A 531 -16.01 26.86 13.25
C VAL A 531 -16.90 28.09 13.22
N ALA A 532 -16.39 29.18 12.64
CA ALA A 532 -17.06 30.49 12.71
C ALA A 532 -17.39 30.88 14.18
N ASP A 533 -18.66 31.13 14.49
CA ASP A 533 -19.13 31.51 15.83
C ASP A 533 -19.55 30.29 16.69
N GLU A 534 -19.52 29.08 16.15
CA GLU A 534 -19.90 27.84 16.86
C GLU A 534 -18.68 27.24 17.58
N VAL A 535 -18.86 26.91 18.87
CA VAL A 535 -17.81 26.30 19.71
C VAL A 535 -18.34 25.00 20.30
N LEU A 536 -17.59 23.92 20.07
CA LEU A 536 -17.82 22.62 20.70
C LEU A 536 -16.68 22.29 21.65
N TRP A 537 -17.04 21.93 22.89
CA TRP A 537 -16.08 21.48 23.88
C TRP A 537 -15.76 20.00 23.70
N ILE A 538 -14.49 19.65 23.82
CA ILE A 538 -14.01 18.29 23.65
C ILE A 538 -13.81 17.66 25.03
N GLU A 539 -14.65 16.65 25.34
CA GLU A 539 -14.51 15.80 26.53
C GLU A 539 -13.76 14.50 26.18
N ALA A 540 -12.43 14.59 26.09
CA ALA A 540 -11.62 13.47 25.65
C ALA A 540 -11.56 12.34 26.70
N GLN A 541 -11.92 11.13 26.27
CA GLN A 541 -11.76 9.88 27.00
C GLN A 541 -10.32 9.34 26.97
N ASN A 542 -9.95 8.58 28.01
CA ASN A 542 -8.72 7.79 28.03
C ASN A 542 -8.90 6.52 27.20
N THR A 543 -7.99 6.27 26.27
CA THR A 543 -8.00 5.07 25.43
C THR A 543 -6.76 4.19 25.65
N GLY A 544 -5.81 4.62 26.48
CA GLY A 544 -4.55 3.95 26.74
C GLY A 544 -3.36 4.68 26.11
N THR A 545 -2.19 4.04 26.13
CA THR A 545 -0.92 4.66 25.72
C THR A 545 -0.55 4.44 24.26
N GLU A 546 -1.08 3.38 23.65
CA GLU A 546 -0.73 2.96 22.29
C GLU A 546 -1.57 3.69 21.24
N PRO A 547 -0.97 4.17 20.13
CA PRO A 547 -1.69 4.79 19.02
C PRO A 547 -2.83 3.93 18.46
N ARG A 548 -2.69 2.60 18.49
CA ARG A 548 -3.71 1.66 18.00
C ARG A 548 -4.98 1.60 18.84
N HIS A 549 -4.93 2.00 20.12
CA HIS A 549 -6.11 2.00 20.98
C HIS A 549 -6.91 3.28 20.70
N ARG A 550 -7.52 3.36 19.52
CA ARG A 550 -8.32 4.51 19.10
C ARG A 550 -9.76 4.37 19.56
N PHE A 551 -10.39 5.50 19.82
CA PHE A 551 -11.81 5.60 20.11
C PHE A 551 -12.43 6.71 19.24
N SER A 552 -13.61 6.45 18.69
CA SER A 552 -14.40 7.45 17.97
C SER A 552 -15.40 8.07 18.94
N HIS A 553 -15.25 9.37 19.18
CA HIS A 553 -16.07 10.16 20.10
C HIS A 553 -16.86 11.21 19.33
N THR A 554 -18.18 11.11 19.34
CA THR A 554 -19.05 12.18 18.82
C THR A 554 -19.05 13.35 19.79
N VAL A 555 -18.55 14.49 19.30
CA VAL A 555 -18.40 15.72 20.10
C VAL A 555 -19.71 16.51 20.13
N GLY A 556 -20.40 16.61 18.99
CA GLY A 556 -21.61 17.42 18.87
C GLY A 556 -22.04 17.64 17.43
N VAL A 557 -22.90 18.63 17.23
CA VAL A 557 -23.39 19.05 15.91
C VAL A 557 -22.96 20.49 15.68
N LEU A 558 -22.30 20.75 14.54
CA LEU A 558 -21.97 22.09 14.07
C LEU A 558 -23.01 22.56 13.06
N ARG A 559 -23.42 23.83 13.20
CA ARG A 559 -24.28 24.51 12.23
C ARG A 559 -23.46 25.39 11.32
N LEU A 560 -23.37 25.02 10.06
CA LEU A 560 -22.69 25.78 9.03
C LEU A 560 -23.74 26.62 8.31
N ASN A 561 -23.92 27.87 8.77
CA ASN A 561 -25.10 28.70 8.46
C ASN A 561 -25.18 29.23 7.02
N GLY A 562 -24.20 28.93 6.16
CA GLY A 562 -24.15 29.42 4.79
C GLY A 562 -23.20 28.62 3.90
N PRO A 563 -23.35 28.75 2.56
CA PRO A 563 -22.33 28.31 1.63
C PRO A 563 -21.06 29.16 1.79
N GLY A 564 -19.91 28.58 1.45
CA GLY A 564 -18.62 29.28 1.47
C GLY A 564 -17.55 28.51 2.23
N VAL A 565 -16.41 29.18 2.39
CA VAL A 565 -15.23 28.63 3.06
C VAL A 565 -15.37 28.77 4.57
N HIS A 566 -15.07 27.69 5.28
CA HIS A 566 -15.03 27.58 6.73
C HIS A 566 -13.64 27.09 7.14
N ILE A 567 -13.22 27.51 8.33
CA ILE A 567 -12.00 27.02 8.97
C ILE A 567 -12.42 26.36 10.27
N LEU A 568 -12.11 25.07 10.40
CA LEU A 568 -12.24 24.33 11.64
C LEU A 568 -10.93 24.40 12.38
N HIS A 569 -10.94 25.09 13.51
CA HIS A 569 -9.83 25.20 14.43
C HIS A 569 -10.02 24.24 15.59
N LEU A 570 -9.00 23.47 15.94
CA LEU A 570 -8.99 22.54 17.07
C LEU A 570 -7.73 22.77 17.92
N ALA A 571 -7.90 23.02 19.21
CA ALA A 571 -6.79 23.27 20.14
C ALA A 571 -7.09 22.83 21.59
N PRO A 572 -6.05 22.65 22.43
CA PRO A 572 -6.19 22.59 23.87
C PRO A 572 -6.75 23.90 24.44
N THR A 573 -7.53 23.82 25.51
CA THR A 573 -8.09 25.02 26.16
C THR A 573 -7.17 25.62 27.22
N GLU A 574 -6.34 24.78 27.83
CA GLU A 574 -5.39 25.16 28.89
C GLU A 574 -4.09 24.37 28.69
N PRO A 575 -2.95 24.89 29.18
CA PRO A 575 -1.69 24.14 29.22
C PRO A 575 -1.83 22.83 30.01
N GLY A 576 -1.28 21.72 29.51
CA GLY A 576 -1.32 20.46 30.25
C GLY A 576 -0.78 19.24 29.52
N ASP A 577 -1.35 18.08 29.86
CA ASP A 577 -1.07 16.83 29.17
C ASP A 577 -1.47 16.93 27.68
N GLU A 578 -0.85 16.12 26.83
CA GLU A 578 -1.19 16.04 25.41
C GLU A 578 -2.70 15.85 25.20
N LEU A 579 -3.28 16.68 24.32
CA LEU A 579 -4.72 16.66 24.04
C LEU A 579 -5.16 15.26 23.60
N PHE A 580 -4.53 14.72 22.55
CA PHE A 580 -4.62 13.33 22.09
C PHE A 580 -3.69 13.10 20.88
N ARG A 581 -3.59 11.88 20.36
CA ARG A 581 -3.14 11.64 18.99
C ARG A 581 -4.35 11.51 18.10
N LEU A 582 -4.66 12.57 17.34
CA LEU A 582 -5.83 12.62 16.47
C LEU A 582 -5.55 11.89 15.17
N ASP A 583 -6.39 10.93 14.85
CA ASP A 583 -6.35 10.18 13.60
C ASP A 583 -7.29 10.79 12.53
N ALA A 584 -8.47 11.25 12.92
CA ALA A 584 -9.43 11.81 11.98
C ALA A 584 -10.48 12.71 12.65
N VAL A 585 -10.95 13.72 11.91
CA VAL A 585 -12.20 14.45 12.19
C VAL A 585 -13.22 14.05 11.13
N THR A 586 -14.29 13.36 11.53
CA THR A 586 -15.37 12.97 10.62
C THR A 586 -16.57 13.92 10.79
N LEU A 587 -17.02 14.49 9.68
CA LEU A 587 -18.19 15.35 9.56
C LEU A 587 -19.28 14.57 8.81
N GLU A 588 -20.29 14.10 9.54
CA GLU A 588 -21.44 13.37 8.98
C GLU A 588 -22.65 14.30 8.86
N PRO A 589 -23.44 14.22 7.78
CA PRO A 589 -24.73 14.91 7.71
C PRO A 589 -25.62 14.54 8.90
N PHE A 590 -26.21 15.53 9.57
CA PHE A 590 -27.06 15.30 10.76
C PHE A 590 -28.56 15.19 10.44
N ALA A 591 -29.00 15.66 9.27
CA ALA A 591 -30.42 15.79 8.90
C ALA A 591 -31.06 14.52 8.35
#